data_AF-A0A0R3D8G9-F1
#
_entry.id   AF-A0A0R3D8G9-F1
#
_cell.length_a   1.000
_cell.length_b   1.000
_cell.length_c   1.000
_cell.angle_alpha   90.00
_cell.angle_beta   90.00
_cell.angle_gamma   90.00
#
_symmetry.space_group_name_H-M   'P 1'
#
loop_
_entity.id
_entity.type
_entity.pdbx_description
1 polymer ?
#
loop_
_entity_poly.entity_id
_entity_poly.type
_entity_poly.pdbx_seq_one_letter_code
_entity_poly.pdbx_strand_id
1 'polypeptide(L)'
;MSVESQPYDGAATGVLAKPSWRLIPQIDRDPTLVAGVQEAHGRVLLCCGVGLLAVLFWQIGIDFSSAGLALACAYAGRYRRVLIFLATSLLLWRSGFLVDRTFLARLAIDEGVADRIDQPLVSAAMVAITFALFSVLLAMRGAGAIVLRRPTLGLLVAFLALVVVTQASFTAGTPRVLLWSFLMTFQPYLWFLAYGLVDAAKERAPVWQHLGVFHPFWGATLTPFGKGLSYLRRFEAKTSEELAVTQLKGVKLAAWVLILAIGKICFGELVHGQLRLPMFDDNLLQYLAGHPQPRLVGWASVVVFFVDDLLSMTVFGGVIVATARLAGFRLLRNTYRPLQSATLAEFWNRYYFYYKELLVDHFFYPTFVRCFRGHRRLRMFFATFAAACIGNLLFHFIRDIHFVGEMGLWRAVVGEQSHAFYTFVLAVSVGLSQMRRVPQPAPRGWLRGRLLPCLWVSGFFCVIHIFDAPLDREHSLWQRAEFLFYLLGVTT
;
A
#
# COMPACT_ATOMS: atom_id res chain seq x y z
N MET A 1 16.95 4.50 4.37
CA MET A 1 17.71 3.27 4.67
C MET A 1 16.98 2.57 5.81
N SER A 2 16.36 1.43 5.51
CA SER A 2 15.52 0.68 6.44
C SER A 2 16.39 0.01 7.50
N VAL A 3 15.97 0.05 8.77
CA VAL A 3 16.61 -0.69 9.87
C VAL A 3 16.64 -2.21 9.61
N GLU A 4 15.82 -2.70 8.67
CA GLU A 4 15.74 -4.10 8.28
C GLU A 4 16.76 -4.49 7.17
N SER A 5 17.50 -3.52 6.59
CA SER A 5 18.46 -3.77 5.50
C SER A 5 19.93 -3.90 5.93
N GLN A 6 20.22 -4.09 7.22
CA GLN A 6 21.57 -4.48 7.62
C GLN A 6 21.80 -5.96 7.30
N PRO A 7 22.89 -6.33 6.60
CA PRO A 7 23.37 -7.70 6.63
C PRO A 7 23.77 -7.97 8.08
N TYR A 8 23.09 -8.93 8.71
CA TYR A 8 23.58 -9.50 9.96
C TYR A 8 24.74 -10.41 9.59
N ASP A 9 25.92 -9.81 9.42
CA ASP A 9 27.18 -10.54 9.37
C ASP A 9 27.35 -11.26 10.71
N GLY A 10 27.48 -12.58 10.62
CA GLY A 10 27.83 -13.43 11.74
C GLY A 10 29.26 -13.12 12.16
N ALA A 11 29.42 -12.31 13.20
CA ALA A 11 30.61 -12.33 14.04
C ALA A 11 30.23 -12.96 15.37
N ALA A 12 30.77 -14.16 15.61
CA ALA A 12 30.67 -14.88 16.85
C ALA A 12 31.29 -14.07 18.00
N THR A 13 30.47 -13.37 18.78
CA THR A 13 30.81 -12.97 20.14
C THR A 13 30.02 -13.85 21.09
N GLY A 14 30.71 -14.82 21.69
CA GLY A 14 30.18 -15.82 22.61
C GLY A 14 29.71 -15.25 23.94
N VAL A 15 28.65 -14.44 23.90
CA VAL A 15 27.83 -14.15 25.08
C VAL A 15 26.48 -14.77 24.81
N LEU A 16 26.18 -15.87 25.51
CA LEU A 16 24.85 -16.49 25.57
C LEU A 16 23.85 -15.45 26.08
N ALA A 17 23.27 -14.69 25.15
CA ALA A 17 22.19 -13.78 25.45
C ALA A 17 21.03 -14.61 26.00
N LYS A 18 20.62 -14.32 27.25
CA LYS A 18 19.42 -14.93 27.85
C LYS A 18 18.28 -14.88 26.83
N PRO A 19 17.57 -15.99 26.57
CA PRO A 19 16.50 -16.00 25.59
C PRO A 19 15.44 -14.98 26.02
N SER A 20 15.34 -13.86 25.29
CA SER A 20 14.27 -12.89 25.48
C SER A 20 12.96 -13.60 25.17
N TRP A 21 12.02 -13.64 26.12
CA TRP A 21 10.69 -14.20 25.88
C TRP A 21 10.05 -13.56 24.64
N ARG A 22 9.45 -14.38 23.78
CA ARG A 22 8.72 -13.94 22.59
C ARG A 22 7.48 -14.79 22.43
N LEU A 23 6.36 -14.13 22.11
CA LEU A 23 5.09 -14.80 21.85
C LEU A 23 5.20 -15.82 20.70
N ILE A 24 5.97 -15.48 19.66
CA ILE A 24 6.28 -16.41 18.56
C ILE A 24 7.78 -16.71 18.57
N PRO A 25 8.18 -18.00 18.64
CA PRO A 25 9.58 -18.40 18.71
C PRO A 25 10.38 -18.03 17.45
N GLN A 26 11.70 -17.99 17.58
CA GLN A 26 12.61 -17.68 16.47
C GLN A 26 12.87 -18.91 15.58
N ILE A 27 11.80 -19.52 15.07
CA ILE A 27 11.85 -20.75 14.26
C ILE A 27 12.74 -20.62 13.02
N ASP A 28 12.90 -19.41 12.49
CA ASP A 28 13.73 -19.07 11.34
C ASP A 28 15.24 -19.02 11.64
N ARG A 29 15.64 -19.20 12.91
CA ARG A 29 17.05 -19.22 13.35
C ARG A 29 17.47 -20.56 13.96
N ASP A 30 16.54 -21.48 14.11
CA ASP A 30 16.85 -22.82 14.60
C ASP A 30 17.43 -23.64 13.45
N PRO A 31 18.72 -24.03 13.51
CA PRO A 31 19.37 -24.77 12.43
C PRO A 31 18.71 -26.13 12.17
N THR A 32 18.14 -26.77 13.21
CA THR A 32 17.47 -28.06 13.08
C THR A 32 16.17 -27.91 12.30
N LEU A 33 15.38 -26.87 12.59
CA LEU A 33 14.15 -26.59 11.83
C LEU A 33 14.47 -26.16 10.39
N VAL A 34 15.50 -25.35 10.19
CA VAL A 34 15.94 -24.92 8.85
C VAL A 34 16.43 -26.11 8.03
N ALA A 35 17.19 -27.03 8.63
CA ALA A 35 17.60 -28.27 7.96
C ALA A 35 16.39 -29.15 7.65
N GLY A 36 15.50 -29.36 8.62
CA GLY A 36 14.28 -30.18 8.43
C GLY A 36 13.39 -29.68 7.30
N VAL A 37 13.13 -28.38 7.20
CA VAL A 37 12.29 -27.79 6.12
C VAL A 37 12.93 -27.96 4.73
N GLN A 38 14.24 -28.17 4.64
CA GLN A 38 14.87 -28.48 3.35
C GLN A 38 14.56 -29.90 2.87
N GLU A 39 14.24 -30.82 3.77
CA GLU A 39 13.90 -32.22 3.48
C GLU A 39 12.41 -32.41 3.12
N ALA A 40 12.08 -33.50 2.44
CA ALA A 40 10.71 -33.77 1.98
C ALA A 40 9.69 -33.78 3.14
N HIS A 41 10.04 -34.40 4.27
CA HIS A 41 9.17 -34.50 5.43
C HIS A 41 8.90 -33.11 6.05
N GLY A 42 9.93 -32.26 6.18
CA GLY A 42 9.75 -30.91 6.71
C GLY A 42 9.01 -29.99 5.75
N ARG A 43 9.10 -30.20 4.44
CA ARG A 43 8.26 -29.49 3.45
C ARG A 43 6.79 -29.85 3.59
N VAL A 44 6.47 -31.12 3.83
CA VAL A 44 5.08 -31.56 4.10
C VAL A 44 4.57 -30.90 5.38
N LEU A 45 5.37 -30.90 6.46
CA LEU A 45 5.01 -30.22 7.71
C LEU A 45 4.80 -28.71 7.51
N LEU A 46 5.64 -28.05 6.71
CA LEU A 46 5.46 -26.65 6.33
C LEU A 46 4.13 -26.44 5.59
N CYS A 47 3.80 -27.28 4.61
CA CYS A 47 2.54 -27.23 3.89
C CYS A 47 1.34 -27.41 4.83
N CYS A 48 1.39 -28.37 5.76
CA CYS A 48 0.34 -28.57 6.77
C CYS A 48 0.19 -27.35 7.69
N GLY A 49 1.30 -26.77 8.14
CA GLY A 49 1.29 -25.56 8.97
C GLY A 49 0.69 -24.35 8.23
N VAL A 50 1.01 -24.18 6.94
CA VAL A 50 0.41 -23.15 6.09
C VAL A 50 -1.08 -23.43 5.84
N GLY A 51 -1.47 -24.69 5.63
CA GLY A 51 -2.86 -25.09 5.49
C GLY A 51 -3.69 -24.79 6.73
N LEU A 52 -3.16 -25.09 7.92
CA LEU A 52 -3.80 -24.73 9.19
C LEU A 52 -3.95 -23.21 9.33
N LEU A 53 -2.90 -22.44 9.02
CA LEU A 53 -2.98 -20.98 9.04
C LEU A 53 -4.05 -20.45 8.06
N ALA A 54 -4.16 -21.03 6.86
CA ALA A 54 -5.18 -20.65 5.88
C ALA A 54 -6.60 -20.90 6.40
N VAL A 55 -6.84 -22.05 7.06
CA VAL A 55 -8.13 -22.34 7.71
C VAL A 55 -8.44 -21.34 8.83
N LEU A 56 -7.46 -21.01 9.67
CA LEU A 56 -7.63 -20.06 10.77
C LEU A 56 -7.93 -18.64 10.26
N PHE A 57 -7.25 -18.19 9.19
CA PHE A 57 -7.57 -16.91 8.55
C PHE A 57 -8.96 -16.90 7.93
N TRP A 58 -9.37 -18.00 7.28
CA TRP A 58 -10.70 -18.15 6.70
C TRP A 58 -11.81 -18.02 7.76
N GLN A 59 -11.63 -18.63 8.94
CA GLN A 59 -12.60 -18.54 10.05
C GLN A 59 -12.85 -17.10 10.53
N ILE A 60 -11.91 -16.18 10.30
CA ILE A 60 -12.02 -14.76 10.66
C ILE A 60 -12.22 -13.86 9.43
N GLY A 61 -12.58 -14.43 8.28
CA GLY A 61 -12.92 -13.68 7.06
C GLY A 61 -11.74 -13.10 6.29
N ILE A 62 -10.51 -13.58 6.52
CA ILE A 62 -9.31 -13.13 5.80
C ILE A 62 -8.89 -14.19 4.77
N ASP A 63 -8.74 -13.78 3.51
CA ASP A 63 -8.24 -14.68 2.47
C ASP A 63 -6.72 -14.88 2.54
N PHE A 64 -6.31 -16.10 2.87
CA PHE A 64 -4.91 -16.56 2.82
C PHE A 64 -4.70 -17.73 1.85
N SER A 65 -5.65 -17.97 0.94
CA SER A 65 -5.63 -19.12 0.02
C SER A 65 -4.47 -19.09 -0.98
N SER A 66 -3.98 -17.89 -1.34
CA SER A 66 -2.83 -17.71 -2.22
C SER A 66 -1.51 -18.25 -1.64
N ALA A 67 -1.46 -18.56 -0.34
CA ALA A 67 -0.32 -19.22 0.30
C ALA A 67 -0.03 -20.62 -0.27
N GLY A 68 -1.07 -21.36 -0.70
CA GLY A 68 -0.89 -22.66 -1.37
C GLY A 68 -0.18 -22.52 -2.72
N LEU A 69 -0.61 -21.54 -3.54
CA LEU A 69 0.04 -21.20 -4.81
C LEU A 69 1.48 -20.70 -4.57
N ALA A 70 1.72 -20.00 -3.47
CA ALA A 70 3.04 -19.53 -3.09
C ALA A 70 4.02 -20.69 -2.88
N LEU A 71 3.62 -21.71 -2.12
CA LEU A 71 4.41 -22.92 -1.92
C LEU A 71 4.64 -23.67 -3.24
N ALA A 72 3.60 -23.83 -4.08
CA ALA A 72 3.75 -24.45 -5.39
C ALA A 72 4.77 -23.71 -6.27
N CYS A 73 4.70 -22.38 -6.32
CA CYS A 73 5.66 -21.56 -7.06
C CYS A 73 7.09 -21.70 -6.51
N ALA A 74 7.26 -21.74 -5.19
CA ALA A 74 8.57 -21.86 -4.55
C ALA A 74 9.32 -23.14 -4.94
N TYR A 75 8.58 -24.26 -5.10
CA TYR A 75 9.17 -25.57 -5.42
C TYR A 75 9.15 -25.93 -6.91
N ALA A 76 8.69 -25.04 -7.78
CA ALA A 76 8.59 -25.28 -9.22
C ALA A 76 9.93 -25.25 -9.99
N GLY A 77 11.05 -25.03 -9.30
CA GLY A 77 12.38 -25.00 -9.89
C GLY A 77 12.47 -24.04 -11.08
N ARG A 78 12.89 -24.55 -12.24
CA ARG A 78 13.03 -23.76 -13.48
C ARG A 78 11.72 -23.13 -13.98
N TYR A 79 10.57 -23.66 -13.58
CA TYR A 79 9.25 -23.19 -14.01
C TYR A 79 8.66 -22.11 -13.09
N ARG A 80 9.33 -21.74 -11.99
CA ARG A 80 8.83 -20.77 -10.99
C ARG A 80 8.30 -19.48 -11.61
N ARG A 81 9.05 -18.87 -12.54
CA ARG A 81 8.62 -17.60 -13.17
C ARG A 81 7.38 -17.76 -14.05
N VAL A 82 7.25 -18.90 -14.74
CA VAL A 82 6.06 -19.22 -15.53
C VAL A 82 4.86 -19.44 -14.61
N LEU A 83 5.02 -20.19 -13.53
CA LEU A 83 3.93 -20.39 -12.55
C LEU A 83 3.51 -19.10 -11.87
N ILE A 84 4.45 -18.19 -11.55
CA ILE A 84 4.10 -16.86 -11.02
C ILE A 84 3.23 -16.11 -12.03
N PHE A 85 3.61 -16.08 -13.32
CA PHE A 85 2.82 -15.43 -14.35
C PHE A 85 1.41 -16.06 -14.50
N LEU A 86 1.32 -17.40 -14.52
CA LEU A 86 0.04 -18.10 -14.62
C LEU A 86 -0.84 -17.89 -13.38
N ALA A 87 -0.27 -17.95 -12.17
CA ALA A 87 -0.99 -17.72 -10.92
C ALA A 87 -1.50 -16.28 -10.83
N THR A 88 -0.66 -15.30 -11.20
CA THR A 88 -1.05 -13.89 -11.29
C THR A 88 -2.18 -13.70 -12.30
N SER A 89 -2.06 -14.29 -13.49
CA SER A 89 -3.09 -14.19 -14.53
C SER A 89 -4.42 -14.83 -14.10
N LEU A 90 -4.38 -15.98 -13.43
CA LEU A 90 -5.56 -16.65 -12.90
C LEU A 90 -6.26 -15.81 -11.83
N LEU A 91 -5.50 -15.20 -10.91
CA LEU A 91 -6.07 -14.36 -9.86
C LEU A 91 -6.69 -13.09 -10.45
N LEU A 92 -6.01 -12.47 -11.42
CA LEU A 92 -6.54 -11.31 -12.14
C LEU A 92 -7.81 -11.67 -12.92
N TRP A 93 -7.85 -12.82 -13.59
CA TRP A 93 -9.06 -13.30 -14.25
C TRP A 93 -10.22 -13.42 -13.26
N ARG A 94 -9.98 -14.06 -12.09
CA ARG A 94 -10.99 -14.23 -11.04
C ARG A 94 -11.46 -12.91 -10.44
N SER A 95 -10.58 -11.90 -10.34
CA SER A 95 -10.94 -10.57 -9.86
C SER A 95 -11.50 -9.64 -10.96
N GLY A 96 -11.76 -10.16 -12.17
CA GLY A 96 -12.24 -9.36 -13.30
C GLY A 96 -11.25 -8.29 -13.76
N PHE A 97 -9.94 -8.54 -13.60
CA PHE A 97 -8.83 -7.62 -13.86
C PHE A 97 -8.93 -6.31 -13.09
N LEU A 98 -9.60 -6.32 -11.94
CA LEU A 98 -9.81 -5.15 -11.08
C LEU A 98 -10.59 -4.01 -11.77
N VAL A 99 -11.34 -4.33 -12.83
CA VAL A 99 -12.18 -3.37 -13.54
C VAL A 99 -13.46 -3.13 -12.75
N ASP A 100 -13.78 -1.87 -12.45
CA ASP A 100 -15.05 -1.50 -11.82
C ASP A 100 -16.19 -1.56 -12.83
N ARG A 101 -16.76 -2.76 -12.99
CA ARG A 101 -17.88 -3.02 -13.90
C ARG A 101 -19.16 -2.30 -13.48
N THR A 102 -19.34 -2.06 -12.17
CA THR A 102 -20.53 -1.40 -11.63
C THR A 102 -20.53 0.08 -12.01
N PHE A 103 -19.39 0.75 -11.87
CA PHE A 103 -19.22 2.12 -12.36
C PHE A 103 -19.44 2.20 -13.88
N LEU A 104 -18.83 1.31 -14.67
CA LEU A 104 -18.96 1.36 -16.13
C LEU A 104 -20.39 1.09 -16.61
N ALA A 105 -21.12 0.17 -15.95
CA ALA A 105 -22.52 -0.08 -16.26
C ALA A 105 -23.41 1.14 -15.96
N ARG A 106 -23.22 1.80 -14.82
CA ARG A 106 -23.92 3.05 -14.49
C ARG A 106 -23.62 4.15 -15.51
N LEU A 107 -22.34 4.33 -15.85
CA LEU A 107 -21.94 5.31 -16.86
C LEU A 107 -22.57 5.03 -18.24
N ALA A 108 -22.67 3.77 -18.66
CA ALA A 108 -23.31 3.44 -19.93
C ALA A 108 -24.82 3.75 -19.96
N ILE A 109 -25.50 3.63 -18.81
CA ILE A 109 -26.89 4.04 -18.63
C ILE A 109 -27.01 5.56 -18.70
N ASP A 110 -26.16 6.28 -17.96
CA ASP A 110 -26.16 7.75 -17.90
C ASP A 110 -25.87 8.37 -19.28
N GLU A 111 -25.03 7.72 -20.08
CA GLU A 111 -24.72 8.13 -21.46
C GLU A 111 -25.75 7.64 -22.50
N GLY A 112 -26.79 6.91 -22.09
CA GLY A 112 -27.87 6.45 -22.98
C GLY A 112 -27.42 5.42 -24.02
N VAL A 113 -26.36 4.66 -23.74
CA VAL A 113 -25.75 3.70 -24.68
C VAL A 113 -25.69 2.26 -24.15
N ALA A 114 -26.30 1.99 -22.99
CA ALA A 114 -26.34 0.67 -22.37
C ALA A 114 -26.82 -0.43 -23.34
N ASP A 115 -27.88 -0.17 -24.13
CA ASP A 115 -28.43 -1.14 -25.08
C ASP A 115 -27.55 -1.38 -26.32
N ARG A 116 -26.53 -0.52 -26.53
CA ARG A 116 -25.64 -0.58 -27.70
C ARG A 116 -24.28 -1.20 -27.37
N ILE A 117 -24.00 -1.43 -26.09
CA ILE A 117 -22.69 -1.86 -25.61
C ILE A 117 -22.82 -3.19 -24.86
N ASP A 118 -22.14 -4.21 -25.39
CA ASP A 118 -21.87 -5.43 -24.63
C ASP A 118 -20.73 -5.14 -23.63
N GLN A 119 -21.11 -4.85 -22.39
CA GLN A 119 -20.17 -4.48 -21.33
C GLN A 119 -19.11 -5.57 -21.05
N PRO A 120 -19.45 -6.87 -20.96
CA PRO A 120 -18.46 -7.95 -20.93
C PRO A 120 -17.46 -7.90 -22.08
N LEU A 121 -17.93 -7.75 -23.33
CA LEU A 121 -17.05 -7.69 -24.50
C LEU A 121 -16.14 -6.47 -24.47
N VAL A 122 -16.67 -5.29 -24.13
CA VAL A 122 -15.86 -4.07 -24.00
C VAL A 122 -14.81 -4.21 -22.91
N SER A 123 -15.17 -4.78 -21.76
CA SER A 123 -14.22 -5.02 -20.66
C SER A 123 -13.09 -5.94 -21.11
N ALA A 124 -13.42 -7.05 -21.78
CA ALA A 124 -12.42 -7.98 -22.32
C ALA A 124 -11.52 -7.32 -23.38
N ALA A 125 -12.09 -6.53 -24.29
CA ALA A 125 -11.35 -5.79 -25.30
C ALA A 125 -10.40 -4.76 -24.66
N MET A 126 -10.85 -4.02 -23.65
CA MET A 126 -10.01 -3.03 -22.95
C MET A 126 -8.88 -3.68 -22.18
N VAL A 127 -9.08 -4.85 -21.58
CA VAL A 127 -8.00 -5.64 -20.99
C VAL A 127 -6.97 -6.02 -22.06
N ALA A 128 -7.40 -6.58 -23.20
CA ALA A 128 -6.51 -6.94 -24.28
C ALA A 128 -5.70 -5.74 -24.82
N ILE A 129 -6.37 -4.61 -25.07
CA ILE A 129 -5.74 -3.36 -25.55
C ILE A 129 -4.74 -2.84 -24.53
N THR A 130 -5.09 -2.83 -23.24
CA THR A 130 -4.24 -2.31 -22.17
C THR A 130 -2.96 -3.15 -22.02
N PHE A 131 -3.09 -4.47 -21.98
CA PHE A 131 -1.91 -5.35 -21.89
C PHE A 131 -1.07 -5.38 -23.18
N ALA A 132 -1.70 -5.20 -24.35
CA ALA A 132 -0.96 -5.00 -25.61
C ALA A 132 -0.14 -3.70 -25.57
N LEU A 133 -0.74 -2.59 -25.12
CA LEU A 133 -0.05 -1.32 -24.92
C LEU A 133 1.13 -1.47 -23.95
N PHE A 134 0.92 -2.13 -22.80
CA PHE A 134 2.00 -2.37 -21.82
C PHE A 134 3.15 -3.15 -22.45
N SER A 135 2.83 -4.19 -23.21
CA SER A 135 3.82 -5.03 -23.89
C SER A 135 4.65 -4.22 -24.88
N VAL A 136 4.01 -3.37 -25.69
CA VAL A 136 4.68 -2.47 -26.64
C VAL A 136 5.57 -1.47 -25.90
N LEU A 137 5.07 -0.80 -24.86
CA LEU A 137 5.83 0.18 -24.09
C LEU A 137 7.07 -0.45 -23.43
N LEU A 138 6.92 -1.64 -22.85
CA LEU A 138 8.03 -2.38 -22.24
C LEU A 138 9.08 -2.81 -23.29
N ALA A 139 8.63 -3.32 -24.45
CA ALA A 139 9.52 -3.71 -25.54
C ALA A 139 10.29 -2.51 -26.12
N MET A 140 9.60 -1.40 -26.41
CA MET A 140 10.21 -0.16 -26.89
C MET A 140 11.21 0.43 -25.89
N ARG A 141 10.91 0.30 -24.59
CA ARG A 141 11.82 0.77 -23.54
C ARG A 141 13.10 -0.04 -23.50
N GLY A 142 13.02 -1.37 -23.62
CA GLY A 142 14.18 -2.26 -23.72
C GLY A 142 15.04 -1.99 -24.96
N ALA A 143 14.45 -1.41 -26.01
CA ALA A 143 15.13 -0.98 -27.23
C ALA A 143 15.76 0.45 -27.14
N GLY A 144 15.63 1.15 -26.00
CA GLY A 144 16.32 2.43 -25.77
C GLY A 144 15.60 3.69 -26.27
N ALA A 145 14.28 3.63 -26.53
CA ALA A 145 13.52 4.76 -27.05
C ALA A 145 13.61 6.03 -26.17
N ILE A 146 13.98 7.15 -26.80
CA ILE A 146 14.17 8.48 -26.15
C ILE A 146 12.88 9.02 -25.55
N VAL A 147 11.73 8.75 -26.19
CA VAL A 147 10.40 9.23 -25.78
C VAL A 147 10.05 8.77 -24.35
N LEU A 148 10.64 7.67 -23.87
CA LEU A 148 10.37 7.10 -22.55
C LEU A 148 11.38 7.53 -21.47
N ARG A 149 12.18 8.59 -21.67
CA ARG A 149 13.21 9.06 -20.71
C ARG A 149 12.67 9.32 -19.30
N ARG A 150 11.42 9.77 -19.15
CA ARG A 150 10.74 10.01 -17.87
C ARG A 150 9.42 9.23 -17.81
N PRO A 151 9.47 7.89 -17.66
CA PRO A 151 8.31 7.04 -17.87
C PRO A 151 7.16 7.40 -16.93
N THR A 152 7.43 7.57 -15.63
CA THR A 152 6.40 7.93 -14.65
C THR A 152 5.70 9.26 -14.98
N LEU A 153 6.46 10.32 -15.28
CA LEU A 153 5.87 11.62 -15.60
C LEU A 153 5.03 11.53 -16.89
N GLY A 154 5.53 10.85 -17.91
CA GLY A 154 4.79 10.64 -19.17
C GLY A 154 3.49 9.88 -18.95
N LEU A 155 3.51 8.81 -18.14
CA LEU A 155 2.31 8.05 -17.78
C LEU A 155 1.29 8.92 -17.02
N LEU A 156 1.74 9.70 -16.04
CA LEU A 156 0.85 10.57 -15.26
C LEU A 156 0.23 11.67 -16.12
N VAL A 157 1.02 12.34 -16.96
CA VAL A 157 0.51 13.39 -17.87
C VAL A 157 -0.47 12.80 -18.88
N ALA A 158 -0.15 11.65 -19.49
CA ALA A 158 -1.04 10.99 -20.43
C ALA A 158 -2.35 10.54 -19.76
N PHE A 159 -2.27 9.97 -18.55
CA PHE A 159 -3.43 9.56 -17.79
C PHE A 159 -4.34 10.76 -17.45
N LEU A 160 -3.78 11.84 -16.90
CA LEU A 160 -4.54 13.04 -16.56
C LEU A 160 -5.12 13.73 -17.82
N ALA A 161 -4.39 13.75 -18.93
CA ALA A 161 -4.90 14.26 -20.19
C ALA A 161 -6.10 13.44 -20.68
N LEU A 162 -6.04 12.11 -20.61
CA LEU A 162 -7.18 11.25 -20.95
C LEU A 162 -8.38 11.51 -20.04
N VAL A 163 -8.16 11.69 -18.73
CA VAL A 163 -9.21 12.09 -17.78
C VAL A 163 -9.85 13.42 -18.20
N VAL A 164 -9.08 14.42 -18.62
CA VAL A 164 -9.66 15.69 -19.11
C VAL A 164 -10.45 15.47 -20.40
N VAL A 165 -9.97 14.63 -21.31
CA VAL A 165 -10.65 14.31 -22.57
C VAL A 165 -12.00 13.60 -22.33
N THR A 166 -12.13 12.75 -21.31
CA THR A 166 -13.43 12.12 -21.00
C THR A 166 -14.51 13.12 -20.60
N GLN A 167 -14.12 14.30 -20.15
CA GLN A 167 -15.04 15.36 -19.72
C GLN A 167 -15.45 16.29 -20.85
N ALA A 168 -14.83 16.17 -22.03
CA ALA A 168 -15.19 17.00 -23.17
C ALA A 168 -16.59 16.63 -23.69
N SER A 169 -17.33 17.62 -24.21
CA SER A 169 -18.67 17.40 -24.76
C SER A 169 -18.64 16.48 -26.00
N PHE A 170 -17.60 16.59 -26.83
CA PHE A 170 -17.47 15.77 -28.05
C PHE A 170 -17.22 14.29 -27.79
N THR A 171 -16.91 13.89 -26.55
CA THR A 171 -16.75 12.47 -26.20
C THR A 171 -18.06 11.84 -25.70
N ALA A 172 -19.15 12.59 -25.53
CA ALA A 172 -20.42 12.06 -25.02
C ALA A 172 -20.94 10.82 -25.78
N GLY A 173 -21.68 9.97 -25.09
CA GLY A 173 -22.17 8.68 -25.58
C GLY A 173 -21.10 7.59 -25.52
N THR A 174 -21.04 6.77 -26.57
CA THR A 174 -20.13 5.62 -26.67
C THR A 174 -18.64 5.97 -26.49
N PRO A 175 -18.08 7.04 -27.08
CA PRO A 175 -16.66 7.35 -26.92
C PRO A 175 -16.24 7.57 -25.46
N ARG A 176 -17.07 8.25 -24.65
CA ARG A 176 -16.81 8.48 -23.22
C ARG A 176 -16.82 7.18 -22.45
N VAL A 177 -17.79 6.29 -22.70
CA VAL A 177 -17.84 4.95 -22.09
C VAL A 177 -16.59 4.13 -22.45
N LEU A 178 -16.14 4.16 -23.71
CA LEU A 178 -14.91 3.47 -24.13
C LEU A 178 -13.66 4.05 -23.46
N LEU A 179 -13.53 5.38 -23.39
CA LEU A 179 -12.39 6.02 -22.73
C LEU A 179 -12.36 5.73 -21.23
N TRP A 180 -13.52 5.76 -20.56
CA TRP A 180 -13.62 5.37 -19.16
C TRP A 180 -13.35 3.88 -18.95
N SER A 181 -13.79 3.02 -19.86
CA SER A 181 -13.49 1.59 -19.81
C SER A 181 -11.98 1.35 -19.92
N PHE A 182 -11.29 2.08 -20.79
CA PHE A 182 -9.83 2.09 -20.87
C PHE A 182 -9.19 2.61 -19.57
N LEU A 183 -9.62 3.76 -19.04
CA LEU A 183 -9.07 4.35 -17.82
C LEU A 183 -9.23 3.43 -16.60
N MET A 184 -10.43 2.83 -16.42
CA MET A 184 -10.72 1.89 -15.32
C MET A 184 -9.93 0.59 -15.45
N THR A 185 -9.60 0.18 -16.68
CA THR A 185 -8.72 -0.99 -16.90
C THR A 185 -7.25 -0.64 -16.70
N PHE A 186 -6.82 0.55 -17.08
CA PHE A 186 -5.42 1.00 -17.00
C PHE A 186 -4.99 1.39 -15.58
N GLN A 187 -5.87 2.08 -14.85
CA GLN A 187 -5.59 2.71 -13.57
C GLN A 187 -5.00 1.76 -12.52
N PRO A 188 -5.50 0.53 -12.32
CA PRO A 188 -4.92 -0.43 -11.38
C PRO A 188 -3.44 -0.73 -11.63
N TYR A 189 -2.99 -0.62 -12.88
CA TYR A 189 -1.67 -1.07 -13.33
C TYR A 189 -0.67 0.07 -13.54
N LEU A 190 -1.10 1.34 -13.43
CA LEU A 190 -0.28 2.51 -13.75
C LEU A 190 1.08 2.48 -13.03
N TRP A 191 1.07 2.24 -11.72
CA TRP A 191 2.30 2.23 -10.90
C TRP A 191 3.17 0.99 -11.16
N PHE A 192 2.57 -0.15 -11.49
CA PHE A 192 3.29 -1.36 -11.89
C PHE A 192 4.01 -1.14 -13.22
N LEU A 193 3.34 -0.50 -14.19
CA LEU A 193 3.95 -0.12 -15.45
C LEU A 193 5.08 0.89 -15.24
N ALA A 194 4.92 1.86 -14.34
CA ALA A 194 5.98 2.82 -14.01
C ALA A 194 7.25 2.11 -13.51
N TYR A 195 7.13 1.13 -12.60
CA TYR A 195 8.27 0.30 -12.19
C TYR A 195 8.79 -0.58 -13.32
N GLY A 196 7.90 -1.20 -14.11
CA GLY A 196 8.26 -2.04 -15.25
C GLY A 196 9.11 -1.31 -16.29
N LEU A 197 8.76 -0.08 -16.64
CA LEU A 197 9.51 0.76 -17.58
C LEU A 197 10.85 1.25 -17.02
N VAL A 198 10.96 1.43 -15.70
CA VAL A 198 12.23 1.74 -15.04
C VAL A 198 13.15 0.52 -15.03
N ASP A 199 12.59 -0.67 -14.80
CA ASP A 199 13.33 -1.93 -14.78
C ASP A 199 13.78 -2.37 -16.18
N ALA A 200 12.90 -2.31 -17.17
CA ALA A 200 13.20 -2.68 -18.56
C ALA A 200 14.33 -1.83 -19.18
N ALA A 201 14.59 -0.63 -18.63
CA ALA A 201 15.71 0.21 -19.03
C ALA A 201 17.07 -0.25 -18.45
N LYS A 202 17.06 -1.01 -17.36
CA LYS A 202 18.26 -1.45 -16.64
C LYS A 202 18.64 -2.89 -16.99
N GLU A 203 17.64 -3.74 -17.19
CA GLU A 203 17.85 -5.18 -17.36
C GLU A 203 16.91 -5.71 -18.43
N ARG A 204 17.46 -6.47 -19.38
CA ARG A 204 16.66 -7.12 -20.42
C ARG A 204 16.02 -8.38 -19.83
N ALA A 205 14.69 -8.38 -19.74
CA ALA A 205 13.89 -9.55 -19.46
C ALA A 205 12.75 -9.66 -20.48
N PRO A 206 12.24 -10.87 -20.76
CA PRO A 206 11.05 -11.04 -21.57
C PRO A 206 9.87 -10.25 -21.00
N VAL A 207 9.05 -9.65 -21.86
CA VAL A 207 7.89 -8.82 -21.47
C VAL A 207 6.97 -9.55 -20.49
N TRP A 208 6.70 -10.83 -20.73
CA TRP A 208 5.84 -11.64 -19.85
C TRP A 208 6.35 -11.74 -18.41
N GLN A 209 7.67 -11.63 -18.16
CA GLN A 209 8.21 -11.62 -16.79
C GLN A 209 7.91 -10.30 -16.06
N HIS A 210 7.87 -9.19 -16.79
CA HIS A 210 7.43 -7.91 -16.23
C HIS A 210 5.93 -7.94 -15.94
N LEU A 211 5.12 -8.45 -16.88
CA LEU A 211 3.67 -8.57 -16.68
C LEU A 211 3.31 -9.54 -15.54
N GLY A 212 4.08 -10.61 -15.34
CA GLY A 212 3.84 -11.57 -14.25
C GLY A 212 4.02 -11.00 -12.84
N VAL A 213 4.61 -9.81 -12.71
CA VAL A 213 4.78 -9.09 -11.44
C VAL A 213 3.84 -7.88 -11.32
N PHE A 214 2.90 -7.71 -12.27
CA PHE A 214 1.84 -6.71 -12.16
C PHE A 214 0.68 -7.34 -11.38
N HIS A 215 0.34 -6.75 -10.22
CA HIS A 215 -0.60 -7.37 -9.26
C HIS A 215 -0.28 -8.84 -8.97
N PRO A 216 0.92 -9.13 -8.45
CA PRO A 216 1.36 -10.51 -8.27
C PRO A 216 0.39 -11.28 -7.36
N PHE A 217 0.24 -12.59 -7.62
CA PHE A 217 -0.79 -13.42 -6.95
C PHE A 217 -0.72 -13.43 -5.40
N TRP A 218 0.39 -13.05 -4.80
CA TRP A 218 0.51 -12.92 -3.33
C TRP A 218 -0.22 -11.70 -2.76
N GLY A 219 -0.78 -10.84 -3.62
CA GLY A 219 -1.63 -9.71 -3.27
C GLY A 219 -0.97 -8.36 -3.56
N ALA A 220 -1.83 -7.40 -3.90
CA ALA A 220 -1.46 -6.00 -4.05
C ALA A 220 -2.71 -5.10 -3.97
N THR A 221 -2.48 -3.79 -3.91
CA THR A 221 -3.45 -2.76 -4.29
C THR A 221 -2.91 -2.06 -5.54
N LEU A 222 -3.27 -0.80 -5.75
CA LEU A 222 -2.53 0.09 -6.65
C LEU A 222 -1.05 0.25 -6.28
N THR A 223 -0.68 -0.07 -5.04
CA THR A 223 0.70 -0.07 -4.56
C THR A 223 1.41 -1.39 -4.92
N PRO A 224 2.53 -1.37 -5.65
CA PRO A 224 3.27 -2.59 -6.02
C PRO A 224 4.05 -3.21 -4.87
N PHE A 225 3.50 -4.27 -4.26
CA PHE A 225 4.20 -5.08 -3.25
C PHE A 225 5.32 -5.91 -3.90
N GLY A 226 6.57 -5.51 -3.66
CA GLY A 226 7.74 -6.03 -4.36
C GLY A 226 8.21 -5.15 -5.52
N LYS A 227 7.63 -3.97 -5.72
CA LYS A 227 8.02 -2.96 -6.71
C LYS A 227 7.99 -3.48 -8.14
N GLY A 228 9.13 -3.97 -8.63
CA GLY A 228 9.33 -4.46 -9.99
C GLY A 228 10.20 -5.72 -10.02
N LEU A 229 10.39 -6.26 -11.22
CA LEU A 229 11.12 -7.51 -11.44
C LEU A 229 12.55 -7.47 -10.88
N SER A 230 13.26 -6.35 -11.07
CA SER A 230 14.65 -6.21 -10.61
C SER A 230 14.75 -6.21 -9.08
N TYR A 231 13.76 -5.63 -8.41
CA TYR A 231 13.66 -5.64 -6.95
C TYR A 231 13.38 -7.05 -6.45
N LEU A 232 12.42 -7.76 -7.05
CA LEU A 232 12.10 -9.14 -6.66
C LEU A 232 13.29 -10.08 -6.81
N ARG A 233 14.09 -9.97 -7.88
CA ARG A 233 15.32 -10.76 -8.06
C ARG A 233 16.35 -10.55 -6.93
N ARG A 234 16.42 -9.34 -6.35
CA ARG A 234 17.34 -9.05 -5.23
C ARG A 234 16.92 -9.73 -3.93
N PHE A 235 15.62 -9.92 -3.72
CA PHE A 235 15.05 -10.53 -2.52
C PHE A 235 14.66 -12.00 -2.71
N GLU A 236 14.88 -12.56 -3.90
CA GLU A 236 14.63 -13.96 -4.19
C GLU A 236 15.63 -14.85 -3.46
N ALA A 237 15.13 -15.88 -2.78
CA ALA A 237 15.97 -16.94 -2.22
C ALA A 237 16.63 -17.73 -3.36
N LYS A 238 17.95 -17.89 -3.29
CA LYS A 238 18.79 -18.52 -4.31
C LYS A 238 19.23 -19.93 -3.92
N THR A 239 19.22 -20.26 -2.63
CA THR A 239 19.58 -21.58 -2.11
C THR A 239 18.40 -22.21 -1.36
N SER A 240 18.44 -23.54 -1.19
CA SER A 240 17.44 -24.28 -0.41
C SER A 240 17.35 -23.81 1.04
N GLU A 241 18.49 -23.50 1.65
CA GLU A 241 18.55 -22.93 2.99
C GLU A 241 17.93 -21.53 3.05
N GLU A 242 18.27 -20.65 2.10
CA GLU A 242 17.67 -19.31 2.03
C GLU A 242 16.16 -19.37 1.83
N LEU A 243 15.68 -20.36 1.06
CA LEU A 243 14.26 -20.60 0.84
C LEU A 243 13.58 -21.05 2.14
N ALA A 244 14.13 -22.05 2.82
CA ALA A 244 13.61 -22.55 4.09
C ALA A 244 13.52 -21.43 5.15
N VAL A 245 14.60 -20.66 5.33
CA VAL A 245 14.61 -19.49 6.23
C VAL A 245 13.56 -18.46 5.83
N THR A 246 13.39 -18.21 4.54
CA THR A 246 12.41 -17.22 4.05
C THR A 246 10.97 -17.69 4.28
N GLN A 247 10.68 -18.97 4.04
CA GLN A 247 9.37 -19.57 4.29
C GLN A 247 9.03 -19.61 5.79
N LEU A 248 9.99 -19.98 6.65
CA LEU A 248 9.82 -19.93 8.10
C LEU A 248 9.57 -18.49 8.60
N LYS A 249 10.23 -17.48 8.00
CA LYS A 249 9.91 -16.06 8.24
C LYS A 249 8.52 -15.67 7.74
N GLY A 250 8.01 -16.32 6.69
CA GLY A 250 6.65 -16.19 6.19
C GLY A 250 5.63 -16.73 7.19
N VAL A 251 5.79 -17.98 7.63
CA VAL A 251 4.96 -18.62 8.66
C VAL A 251 4.95 -17.81 9.96
N LYS A 252 6.13 -17.40 10.44
CA LYS A 252 6.24 -16.56 11.63
C LYS A 252 5.47 -15.24 11.50
N LEU A 253 5.51 -14.62 10.31
CA LEU A 253 4.78 -13.38 10.06
C LEU A 253 3.27 -13.65 9.97
N ALA A 254 2.84 -14.69 9.28
CA ALA A 254 1.44 -15.09 9.18
C ALA A 254 0.83 -15.36 10.56
N ALA A 255 1.50 -16.11 11.42
CA ALA A 255 1.06 -16.34 12.79
C ALA A 255 0.94 -15.04 13.60
N TRP A 256 1.90 -14.12 13.45
CA TRP A 256 1.83 -12.80 14.10
C TRP A 256 0.64 -11.98 13.60
N VAL A 257 0.40 -12.00 12.30
CA VAL A 257 -0.69 -11.28 11.66
C VAL A 257 -2.05 -11.85 12.06
N LEU A 258 -2.17 -13.17 12.21
CA LEU A 258 -3.37 -13.82 12.74
C LEU A 258 -3.70 -13.32 14.15
N ILE A 259 -2.71 -13.26 15.04
CA ILE A 259 -2.89 -12.73 16.40
C ILE A 259 -3.36 -11.27 16.37
N LEU A 260 -2.76 -10.44 15.50
CA LEU A 260 -3.18 -9.05 15.35
C LEU A 260 -4.60 -8.93 14.77
N ALA A 261 -4.98 -9.78 13.84
CA ALA A 261 -6.31 -9.79 13.25
C ALA A 261 -7.38 -10.17 14.28
N ILE A 262 -7.14 -11.23 15.08
CA ILE A 262 -8.01 -11.59 16.20
C ILE A 262 -8.09 -10.42 17.20
N GLY A 263 -6.94 -9.82 17.55
CA GLY A 263 -6.90 -8.66 18.42
C GLY A 263 -7.72 -7.47 17.89
N LYS A 264 -7.68 -7.21 16.58
CA LYS A 264 -8.50 -6.17 15.92
C LYS A 264 -9.98 -6.48 16.02
N ILE A 265 -10.40 -7.72 15.74
CA ILE A 265 -11.81 -8.13 15.83
C ILE A 265 -12.32 -7.96 17.27
N CYS A 266 -11.58 -8.48 18.26
CA CYS A 266 -11.94 -8.31 19.66
C CYS A 266 -11.97 -6.84 20.09
N PHE A 267 -11.03 -6.02 19.58
CA PHE A 267 -11.00 -4.59 19.85
C PHE A 267 -12.24 -3.89 19.27
N GLY A 268 -12.62 -4.19 18.02
CA GLY A 268 -13.81 -3.62 17.39
C GLY A 268 -15.10 -4.02 18.13
N GLU A 269 -15.25 -5.30 18.48
CA GLU A 269 -16.42 -5.78 19.24
C GLU A 269 -16.51 -5.14 20.63
N LEU A 270 -15.39 -5.02 21.33
CA LEU A 270 -15.34 -4.35 22.62
C LEU A 270 -15.73 -2.87 22.51
N VAL A 271 -15.15 -2.14 21.56
CA VAL A 271 -15.30 -0.68 21.48
C VAL A 271 -16.63 -0.28 20.85
N HIS A 272 -17.02 -0.89 19.73
CA HIS A 272 -18.22 -0.51 18.99
C HIS A 272 -19.44 -1.34 19.42
N GLY A 273 -19.26 -2.61 19.79
CA GLY A 273 -20.35 -3.48 20.26
C GLY A 273 -20.71 -3.24 21.72
N GLN A 274 -19.74 -3.43 22.62
CA GLN A 274 -19.99 -3.38 24.08
C GLN A 274 -19.99 -1.95 24.63
N LEU A 275 -18.96 -1.16 24.34
CA LEU A 275 -18.86 0.23 24.78
C LEU A 275 -19.72 1.20 23.96
N ARG A 276 -20.29 0.73 22.83
CA ARG A 276 -21.16 1.50 21.93
C ARG A 276 -20.55 2.83 21.48
N LEU A 277 -19.23 2.88 21.34
CA LEU A 277 -18.57 4.05 20.79
C LEU A 277 -18.88 4.13 19.29
N PRO A 278 -19.36 5.28 18.78
CA PRO A 278 -19.64 5.41 17.34
C PRO A 278 -18.34 5.33 16.53
N MET A 279 -18.47 4.90 15.27
CA MET A 279 -17.38 5.05 14.30
C MET A 279 -17.08 6.54 14.10
N PHE A 280 -15.85 6.85 13.69
CA PHE A 280 -15.45 8.24 13.44
C PHE A 280 -16.35 8.92 12.39
N ASP A 281 -16.63 8.24 11.28
CA ASP A 281 -17.45 8.79 10.20
C ASP A 281 -18.89 9.06 10.67
N ASP A 282 -19.50 8.13 11.42
CA ASP A 282 -20.84 8.32 11.98
C ASP A 282 -20.89 9.53 12.93
N ASN A 283 -19.84 9.72 13.72
CA ASN A 283 -19.75 10.82 14.67
C ASN A 283 -19.58 12.17 13.96
N LEU A 284 -18.76 12.21 12.90
CA LEU A 284 -18.63 13.39 12.04
C LEU A 284 -19.97 13.73 11.38
N LEU A 285 -20.67 12.74 10.82
CA LEU A 285 -21.98 12.93 10.19
C LEU A 285 -23.04 13.42 11.18
N GLN A 286 -23.07 12.88 12.39
CA GLN A 286 -23.98 13.36 13.45
C GLN A 286 -23.68 14.80 13.85
N TYR A 287 -22.40 15.17 13.96
CA TYR A 287 -22.02 16.56 14.20
C TYR A 287 -22.53 17.49 13.09
N LEU A 288 -22.32 17.11 11.81
CA LEU A 288 -22.77 17.90 10.66
C LEU A 288 -24.29 17.97 10.54
N ALA A 289 -25.01 16.96 11.03
CA ALA A 289 -26.46 16.94 11.14
C ALA A 289 -27.01 17.80 12.32
N GLY A 290 -26.15 18.46 13.09
CA GLY A 290 -26.56 19.28 14.24
C GLY A 290 -26.83 18.49 15.53
N HIS A 291 -26.37 17.23 15.59
CA HIS A 291 -26.54 16.34 16.73
C HIS A 291 -25.17 15.91 17.31
N PRO A 292 -24.35 16.85 17.82
CA PRO A 292 -22.99 16.54 18.26
C PRO A 292 -22.96 15.63 19.49
N GLN A 293 -22.19 14.54 19.41
CA GLN A 293 -21.87 13.70 20.57
C GLN A 293 -20.92 14.41 21.53
N PRO A 294 -20.90 14.07 22.84
CA PRO A 294 -19.98 14.67 23.79
C PRO A 294 -18.53 14.66 23.30
N ARG A 295 -17.77 15.75 23.52
CA ARG A 295 -16.40 15.91 23.01
C ARG A 295 -15.45 14.75 23.34
N LEU A 296 -15.61 14.14 24.52
CA LEU A 296 -14.81 12.98 24.92
C LEU A 296 -15.09 11.75 24.04
N VAL A 297 -16.36 11.53 23.66
CA VAL A 297 -16.78 10.51 22.68
C VAL A 297 -16.20 10.85 21.31
N GLY A 298 -16.25 12.12 20.94
CA GLY A 298 -15.50 12.73 19.82
C GLY A 298 -14.05 12.27 19.73
N TRP A 299 -13.23 12.65 20.71
CA TRP A 299 -11.82 12.28 20.77
C TRP A 299 -11.59 10.77 20.82
N ALA A 300 -12.41 10.04 21.57
CA ALA A 300 -12.31 8.59 21.64
C ALA A 300 -12.51 7.95 20.26
N SER A 301 -13.51 8.39 19.49
CA SER A 301 -13.78 7.86 18.14
C SER A 301 -12.59 8.09 17.19
N VAL A 302 -11.95 9.26 17.25
CA VAL A 302 -10.76 9.59 16.44
C VAL A 302 -9.56 8.71 16.81
N VAL A 303 -9.31 8.51 18.11
CA VAL A 303 -8.21 7.66 18.58
C VAL A 303 -8.44 6.20 18.20
N VAL A 304 -9.67 5.71 18.37
CA VAL A 304 -10.06 4.35 18.00
C VAL A 304 -9.92 4.13 16.49
N PHE A 305 -10.36 5.10 15.67
CA PHE A 305 -10.20 5.05 14.22
C PHE A 305 -8.72 4.92 13.82
N PHE A 306 -7.83 5.73 14.42
CA PHE A 306 -6.39 5.61 14.18
C PHE A 306 -5.83 4.22 14.55
N VAL A 307 -6.25 3.66 15.69
CA VAL A 307 -5.81 2.32 16.11
C VAL A 307 -6.32 1.25 15.15
N ASP A 308 -7.59 1.34 14.73
CA ASP A 308 -8.19 0.40 13.80
C ASP A 308 -7.51 0.45 12.42
N ASP A 309 -7.28 1.65 11.86
CA ASP A 309 -6.57 1.83 10.59
C ASP A 309 -5.14 1.23 10.66
N LEU A 310 -4.43 1.51 11.75
CA LEU A 310 -3.08 0.98 11.96
C LEU A 310 -3.05 -0.55 12.01
N LEU A 311 -4.03 -1.17 12.67
CA LEU A 311 -4.18 -2.63 12.73
C LEU A 311 -4.57 -3.19 11.36
N SER A 312 -5.56 -2.59 10.69
CA SER A 312 -6.00 -2.93 9.33
C SER A 312 -4.82 -2.98 8.37
N MET A 313 -4.04 -1.91 8.32
CA MET A 313 -2.90 -1.79 7.40
C MET A 313 -1.74 -2.72 7.75
N THR A 314 -1.56 -3.03 9.04
CA THR A 314 -0.56 -4.01 9.50
C THR A 314 -0.96 -5.44 9.13
N VAL A 315 -2.23 -5.80 9.30
CA VAL A 315 -2.78 -7.12 8.96
C VAL A 315 -2.75 -7.31 7.45
N PHE A 316 -3.35 -6.38 6.70
CA PHE A 316 -3.42 -6.40 5.25
C PHE A 316 -2.04 -6.58 4.59
N GLY A 317 -1.10 -5.67 4.87
CA GLY A 317 0.25 -5.76 4.30
C GLY A 317 1.05 -6.94 4.85
N GLY A 318 0.74 -7.41 6.06
CA GLY A 318 1.37 -8.55 6.69
C GLY A 318 1.02 -9.87 6.00
N VAL A 319 -0.25 -10.07 5.62
CA VAL A 319 -0.73 -11.20 4.82
C VAL A 319 0.02 -11.26 3.50
N ILE A 320 0.05 -10.16 2.74
CA ILE A 320 0.71 -10.09 1.43
C ILE A 320 2.21 -10.45 1.54
N VAL A 321 2.92 -9.85 2.50
CA VAL A 321 4.35 -10.11 2.70
C VAL A 321 4.60 -11.53 3.18
N ALA A 322 3.73 -12.11 4.02
CA ALA A 322 3.84 -13.50 4.44
C ALA A 322 3.71 -14.45 3.23
N THR A 323 2.72 -14.24 2.37
CA THR A 323 2.53 -15.02 1.14
C THR A 323 3.72 -14.89 0.20
N ALA A 324 4.24 -13.67 -0.02
CA ALA A 324 5.43 -13.47 -0.84
C ALA A 324 6.67 -14.19 -0.29
N ARG A 325 6.83 -14.23 1.04
CA ARG A 325 7.89 -14.99 1.71
C ARG A 325 7.72 -16.49 1.56
N LEU A 326 6.48 -17.01 1.61
CA LEU A 326 6.18 -18.41 1.29
C LEU A 326 6.53 -18.76 -0.16
N ALA A 327 6.36 -17.79 -1.07
CA ALA A 327 6.75 -17.89 -2.47
C ALA A 327 8.28 -17.76 -2.69
N GLY A 328 9.07 -17.59 -1.62
CA GLY A 328 10.53 -17.49 -1.66
C GLY A 328 11.08 -16.09 -1.95
N PHE A 329 10.30 -15.03 -1.72
CA PHE A 329 10.76 -13.64 -1.80
C PHE A 329 10.86 -13.03 -0.40
N ARG A 330 12.06 -12.66 0.03
CA ARG A 330 12.35 -12.08 1.36
C ARG A 330 11.94 -10.61 1.46
N LEU A 331 10.71 -10.32 1.10
CA LEU A 331 10.09 -9.01 1.14
C LEU A 331 10.09 -8.43 2.57
N LEU A 332 10.31 -7.11 2.67
CA LEU A 332 10.29 -6.37 3.94
C LEU A 332 8.86 -6.21 4.45
N ARG A 333 8.70 -5.98 5.75
CA ARG A 333 7.36 -5.80 6.33
C ARG A 333 6.73 -4.49 5.86
N ASN A 334 5.42 -4.52 5.57
CA ASN A 334 4.69 -3.30 5.23
C ASN A 334 4.66 -2.31 6.40
N THR A 335 4.45 -2.81 7.62
CA THR A 335 4.40 -2.00 8.84
C THR A 335 5.28 -2.64 9.91
N TYR A 336 6.12 -1.84 10.57
CA TYR A 336 7.05 -2.33 11.59
C TYR A 336 7.17 -1.41 12.79
N ARG A 337 6.51 -1.79 13.90
CA ARG A 337 6.55 -1.07 15.19
C ARG A 337 6.26 0.45 15.07
N PRO A 338 5.17 0.85 14.40
CA PRO A 338 4.85 2.26 14.16
C PRO A 338 4.62 3.02 15.48
N LEU A 339 3.97 2.40 16.48
CA LEU A 339 3.73 3.00 17.80
C LEU A 339 4.99 3.20 18.67
N GLN A 340 6.15 2.70 18.22
CA GLN A 340 7.43 2.94 18.89
C GLN A 340 8.20 4.11 18.28
N SER A 341 7.56 4.91 17.42
CA SER A 341 8.20 6.03 16.73
C SER A 341 8.27 7.24 17.64
N ALA A 342 9.47 7.78 17.85
CA ALA A 342 9.69 8.98 18.65
C ALA A 342 9.63 10.27 17.81
N THR A 343 9.59 10.15 16.49
CA THR A 343 9.46 11.28 15.56
C THR A 343 8.50 10.96 14.42
N LEU A 344 7.94 12.01 13.79
CA LEU A 344 7.06 11.86 12.63
C LEU A 344 7.80 11.21 11.45
N ALA A 345 9.07 11.56 11.25
CA ALA A 345 9.91 10.96 10.23
C ALA A 345 10.16 9.45 10.49
N GLU A 346 10.26 9.03 11.74
CA GLU A 346 10.40 7.62 12.11
C GLU A 346 9.10 6.85 11.84
N PHE A 347 7.95 7.42 12.19
CA PHE A 347 6.65 6.82 11.91
C PHE A 347 6.42 6.64 10.41
N TRP A 348 6.66 7.71 9.62
CA TRP A 348 6.58 7.67 8.16
C TRP A 348 7.46 6.58 7.53
N ASN A 349 8.61 6.26 8.14
CA ASN A 349 9.50 5.20 7.66
C ASN A 349 9.09 3.79 8.11
N ARG A 350 8.20 3.67 9.09
CA ARG A 350 7.74 2.42 9.71
C ARG A 350 6.32 2.01 9.32
N TYR A 351 5.55 2.94 8.77
CA TYR A 351 4.18 2.75 8.34
C TYR A 351 4.10 2.68 6.81
N TYR A 352 3.30 1.75 6.29
CA TYR A 352 2.97 1.60 4.87
C TYR A 352 4.19 1.65 3.92
N PHE A 353 5.18 0.80 4.19
CA PHE A 353 6.49 0.78 3.54
C PHE A 353 6.42 0.82 2.01
N TYR A 354 5.62 -0.04 1.38
CA TYR A 354 5.58 -0.14 -0.08
C TYR A 354 5.02 1.12 -0.74
N TYR A 355 4.01 1.73 -0.12
CA TYR A 355 3.44 2.98 -0.59
C TYR A 355 4.42 4.14 -0.45
N LYS A 356 5.03 4.25 0.73
CA LYS A 356 6.09 5.21 0.99
C LYS A 356 7.26 5.06 0.01
N GLU A 357 7.65 3.84 -0.33
CA GLU A 357 8.71 3.58 -1.32
C GLU A 357 8.30 3.96 -2.75
N LEU A 358 7.03 3.76 -3.14
CA LEU A 358 6.49 4.26 -4.40
C LEU A 358 6.65 5.79 -4.49
N LEU A 359 6.24 6.50 -3.43
CA LEU A 359 6.41 7.95 -3.36
C LEU A 359 7.88 8.37 -3.42
N VAL A 360 8.75 7.61 -2.75
CA VAL A 360 10.19 7.88 -2.73
C VAL A 360 10.82 7.68 -4.12
N ASP A 361 10.50 6.57 -4.78
CA ASP A 361 11.08 6.23 -6.08
C ASP A 361 10.62 7.18 -7.19
N HIS A 362 9.35 7.59 -7.16
CA HIS A 362 8.73 8.34 -8.26
C HIS A 362 8.65 9.85 -8.05
N PHE A 363 8.72 10.34 -6.82
CA PHE A 363 8.60 11.78 -6.52
C PHE A 363 9.80 12.31 -5.74
N PHE A 364 10.20 11.60 -4.66
CA PHE A 364 11.31 12.04 -3.83
C PHE A 364 12.63 12.09 -4.61
N TYR A 365 13.10 10.95 -5.14
CA TYR A 365 14.41 10.90 -5.78
C TYR A 365 14.50 11.81 -7.01
N PRO A 366 13.51 11.84 -7.92
CA PRO A 366 13.55 12.73 -9.07
C PRO A 366 13.66 14.21 -8.71
N THR A 367 13.00 14.62 -7.61
CA THR A 367 13.05 15.98 -7.07
C THR A 367 14.37 16.23 -6.36
N PHE A 368 14.78 15.31 -5.49
CA PHE A 368 16.00 15.40 -4.70
C PHE A 368 17.23 15.57 -5.60
N VAL A 369 17.33 14.87 -6.73
CA VAL A 369 18.51 14.98 -7.61
C VAL A 369 18.52 16.23 -8.50
N ARG A 370 17.40 16.95 -8.62
CA ARG A 370 17.24 18.09 -9.55
C ARG A 370 17.14 19.44 -8.84
N CYS A 371 16.37 19.52 -7.77
CA CYS A 371 16.04 20.78 -7.10
C CYS A 371 17.02 21.10 -5.96
N PHE A 372 17.28 22.39 -5.73
CA PHE A 372 18.01 22.91 -4.57
C PHE A 372 19.37 22.24 -4.28
N ARG A 373 20.13 21.86 -5.32
CA ARG A 373 21.40 21.12 -5.18
C ARG A 373 22.41 21.77 -4.23
N GLY A 374 22.45 23.10 -4.18
CA GLY A 374 23.33 23.87 -3.28
C GLY A 374 22.86 23.94 -1.81
N HIS A 375 21.62 23.56 -1.49
CA HIS A 375 21.04 23.72 -0.16
C HIS A 375 20.54 22.38 0.40
N ARG A 376 21.41 21.64 1.10
CA ARG A 376 21.11 20.27 1.59
C ARG A 376 19.79 20.15 2.37
N ARG A 377 19.48 21.08 3.27
CA ARG A 377 18.24 21.05 4.08
C ARG A 377 17.01 21.32 3.23
N LEU A 378 17.05 22.37 2.42
CA LEU A 378 15.93 22.73 1.52
C LEU A 378 15.67 21.63 0.49
N ARG A 379 16.73 21.03 -0.07
CA ARG A 379 16.66 19.87 -0.95
C ARG A 379 15.95 18.68 -0.30
N MET A 380 16.31 18.38 0.95
CA MET A 380 15.70 17.31 1.74
C MET A 380 14.21 17.59 2.00
N PHE A 381 13.89 18.79 2.49
CA PHE A 381 12.51 19.22 2.74
C PHE A 381 11.65 19.18 1.48
N PHE A 382 12.13 19.77 0.38
CA PHE A 382 11.36 19.89 -0.86
C PHE A 382 11.15 18.54 -1.54
N ALA A 383 12.13 17.63 -1.49
CA ALA A 383 11.95 16.28 -1.98
C ALA A 383 10.91 15.50 -1.15
N THR A 384 10.93 15.66 0.18
CA THR A 384 9.90 15.09 1.06
C THR A 384 8.53 15.69 0.78
N PHE A 385 8.46 17.00 0.55
CA PHE A 385 7.21 17.68 0.19
C PHE A 385 6.64 17.17 -1.13
N ALA A 386 7.48 17.02 -2.17
CA ALA A 386 7.06 16.45 -3.45
C ALA A 386 6.53 15.01 -3.30
N ALA A 387 7.10 14.21 -2.41
CA ALA A 387 6.64 12.83 -2.18
C ALA A 387 5.37 12.77 -1.32
N ALA A 388 5.40 13.34 -0.13
CA ALA A 388 4.34 13.22 0.88
C ALA A 388 3.12 14.12 0.62
N CYS A 389 3.27 15.19 -0.17
CA CYS A 389 2.16 16.05 -0.61
C CYS A 389 1.77 15.72 -2.06
N ILE A 390 2.59 16.11 -3.05
CA ILE A 390 2.21 16.01 -4.47
C ILE A 390 1.99 14.55 -4.90
N GLY A 391 2.95 13.67 -4.61
CA GLY A 391 2.84 12.26 -4.97
C GLY A 391 1.70 11.56 -4.26
N ASN A 392 1.46 11.91 -3.00
CA ASN A 392 0.39 11.35 -2.18
C ASN A 392 -0.99 11.74 -2.71
N LEU A 393 -1.20 13.03 -2.99
CA LEU A 393 -2.42 13.57 -3.57
C LEU A 393 -2.70 12.97 -4.96
N LEU A 394 -1.69 12.89 -5.83
CA LEU A 394 -1.85 12.29 -7.15
C LEU A 394 -2.20 10.79 -7.07
N PHE A 395 -1.58 10.06 -6.14
CA PHE A 395 -1.89 8.64 -5.96
C PHE A 395 -3.35 8.43 -5.55
N HIS A 396 -3.84 9.18 -4.57
CA HIS A 396 -5.21 9.06 -4.08
C HIS A 396 -6.23 9.57 -5.11
N PHE A 397 -5.93 10.66 -5.82
CA PHE A 397 -6.76 11.13 -6.92
C PHE A 397 -6.91 10.10 -8.05
N ILE A 398 -5.81 9.42 -8.41
CA ILE A 398 -5.82 8.34 -9.42
C ILE A 398 -6.52 7.09 -8.87
N ARG A 399 -6.36 6.76 -7.58
CA ARG A 399 -7.09 5.65 -6.93
C ARG A 399 -8.59 5.86 -7.05
N ASP A 400 -9.04 7.06 -6.72
CA ASP A 400 -10.46 7.40 -6.61
C ASP A 400 -10.93 8.19 -7.84
N ILE A 401 -10.48 7.78 -9.02
CA ILE A 401 -10.77 8.48 -10.28
C ILE A 401 -12.24 8.33 -10.72
N HIS A 402 -12.96 7.33 -10.20
CA HIS A 402 -14.38 7.10 -10.46
C HIS A 402 -15.24 8.31 -10.07
N PHE A 403 -14.87 9.06 -9.03
CA PHE A 403 -15.56 10.31 -8.66
C PHE A 403 -15.54 11.35 -9.79
N VAL A 404 -14.52 11.38 -10.66
CA VAL A 404 -14.54 12.29 -11.82
C VAL A 404 -15.64 11.90 -12.81
N GLY A 405 -15.98 10.62 -12.91
CA GLY A 405 -17.12 10.15 -13.68
C GLY A 405 -18.46 10.44 -13.02
N GLU A 406 -18.55 10.28 -11.70
CA GLU A 406 -19.82 10.41 -10.95
C GLU A 406 -20.23 11.87 -10.68
N MET A 407 -19.28 12.76 -10.39
CA MET A 407 -19.56 14.16 -10.04
C MET A 407 -18.90 15.19 -10.97
N GLY A 408 -18.15 14.73 -11.98
CA GLY A 408 -17.39 15.60 -12.89
C GLY A 408 -16.04 16.05 -12.32
N LEU A 409 -15.13 16.43 -13.21
CA LEU A 409 -13.74 16.75 -12.85
C LEU A 409 -13.61 17.86 -11.82
N TRP A 410 -14.37 18.95 -11.95
CA TRP A 410 -14.24 20.09 -11.04
C TRP A 410 -14.65 19.73 -9.61
N ARG A 411 -15.81 19.08 -9.43
CA ARG A 411 -16.28 18.65 -8.10
C ARG A 411 -15.35 17.61 -7.49
N ALA A 412 -14.85 16.68 -8.31
CA ALA A 412 -13.86 15.70 -7.88
C ALA A 412 -12.55 16.35 -7.39
N VAL A 413 -12.04 17.38 -8.08
CA VAL A 413 -10.82 18.11 -7.68
C VAL A 413 -11.07 18.98 -6.45
N VAL A 414 -12.20 19.68 -6.38
CA VAL A 414 -12.55 20.50 -5.20
C VAL A 414 -12.82 19.62 -3.98
N GLY A 415 -13.44 18.45 -4.16
CA GLY A 415 -13.69 17.47 -3.10
C GLY A 415 -12.41 16.93 -2.46
N GLU A 416 -11.28 16.97 -3.16
CA GLU A 416 -9.95 16.61 -2.61
C GLU A 416 -9.37 17.64 -1.65
N GLN A 417 -10.01 18.80 -1.43
CA GLN A 417 -9.47 19.88 -0.58
C GLN A 417 -9.06 19.41 0.83
N SER A 418 -9.84 18.51 1.44
CA SER A 418 -9.55 18.00 2.78
C SER A 418 -8.30 17.11 2.76
N HIS A 419 -8.23 16.17 1.81
CA HIS A 419 -7.07 15.30 1.67
C HIS A 419 -5.82 16.09 1.21
N ALA A 420 -5.97 17.12 0.38
CA ALA A 420 -4.90 18.04 0.03
C ALA A 420 -4.34 18.76 1.27
N PHE A 421 -5.21 19.21 2.19
CA PHE A 421 -4.79 19.78 3.47
C PHE A 421 -4.07 18.74 4.35
N TYR A 422 -4.62 17.53 4.47
CA TYR A 422 -3.98 16.41 5.17
C TYR A 422 -2.55 16.16 4.67
N THR A 423 -2.40 15.97 3.35
CA THR A 423 -1.10 15.66 2.74
C THR A 423 -0.11 16.83 2.85
N PHE A 424 -0.60 18.07 2.79
CA PHE A 424 0.22 19.27 3.03
C PHE A 424 0.76 19.30 4.46
N VAL A 425 -0.10 19.18 5.47
CA VAL A 425 0.29 19.20 6.90
C VAL A 425 1.24 18.05 7.21
N LEU A 426 0.96 16.86 6.69
CA LEU A 426 1.82 15.68 6.80
C LEU A 426 3.20 15.96 6.20
N ALA A 427 3.26 16.46 4.97
CA ALA A 427 4.50 16.73 4.25
C ALA A 427 5.38 17.78 4.95
N VAL A 428 4.78 18.89 5.38
CA VAL A 428 5.48 19.94 6.14
C VAL A 428 6.03 19.36 7.44
N SER A 429 5.20 18.63 8.19
CA SER A 429 5.58 18.10 9.51
C SER A 429 6.66 17.03 9.42
N VAL A 430 6.57 16.10 8.46
CA VAL A 430 7.61 15.09 8.21
C VAL A 430 8.89 15.75 7.68
N GLY A 431 8.78 16.70 6.75
CA GLY A 431 9.93 17.43 6.22
C GLY A 431 10.69 18.22 7.30
N LEU A 432 9.96 18.94 8.16
CA LEU A 432 10.54 19.62 9.33
C LEU A 432 11.16 18.62 10.31
N SER A 433 10.49 17.50 10.57
CA SER A 433 10.99 16.42 11.43
C SER A 433 12.31 15.83 10.91
N GLN A 434 12.50 15.71 9.60
CA GLN A 434 13.75 15.21 8.99
C GLN A 434 14.88 16.24 9.02
N MET A 435 14.54 17.54 8.96
CA MET A 435 15.54 18.61 9.04
C MET A 435 16.05 18.85 10.46
N ARG A 436 15.25 18.52 11.48
CA ARG A 436 15.65 18.60 12.88
C ARG A 436 16.80 17.62 13.13
N ARG A 437 18.03 18.16 13.23
CA ARG A 437 19.14 17.43 13.84
C ARG A 437 18.84 17.36 15.33
N VAL A 438 18.53 16.17 15.83
CA VAL A 438 18.48 15.94 17.27
C VAL A 438 19.92 15.68 17.70
N PRO A 439 20.58 16.57 18.46
CA PRO A 439 21.82 16.21 19.16
C PRO A 439 21.53 14.96 19.99
N GLN A 440 22.50 14.06 20.18
CA GLN A 440 22.29 12.88 21.04
C GLN A 440 21.64 13.35 22.34
N PRO A 441 20.36 12.99 22.61
CA PRO A 441 19.71 13.49 23.80
C PRO A 441 20.46 12.89 25.00
N ALA A 442 20.76 13.72 25.99
CA ALA A 442 21.13 13.21 27.31
C ALA A 442 20.11 12.13 27.72
N PRO A 443 20.52 11.05 28.41
CA PRO A 443 19.63 9.94 28.73
C PRO A 443 18.40 10.47 29.48
N ARG A 444 17.26 10.54 28.77
CA ARG A 444 15.96 10.90 29.33
C ARG A 444 15.31 9.62 29.84
N GLY A 445 14.77 9.65 31.06
CA GLY A 445 14.03 8.52 31.64
C GLY A 445 12.87 8.05 30.75
N TRP A 446 12.35 6.85 31.00
CA TRP A 446 11.37 6.16 30.15
C TRP A 446 10.18 7.03 29.70
N LEU A 447 9.62 7.84 30.61
CA LEU A 447 8.50 8.73 30.31
C LEU A 447 8.85 9.78 29.24
N ARG A 448 9.87 10.60 29.50
CA ARG A 448 10.27 11.72 28.62
C ARG A 448 11.07 11.28 27.39
N GLY A 449 11.77 10.16 27.48
CA GLY A 449 12.62 9.63 26.42
C GLY A 449 11.91 8.69 25.46
N ARG A 450 10.79 8.06 25.86
CA ARG A 450 10.12 7.03 25.08
C ARG A 450 8.61 7.19 24.98
N LEU A 451 7.89 7.23 26.11
CA LEU A 451 6.41 7.26 26.08
C LEU A 451 5.87 8.55 25.47
N LEU A 452 6.29 9.71 25.98
CA LEU A 452 5.75 11.00 25.56
C LEU A 452 6.00 11.29 24.06
N PRO A 453 7.20 11.03 23.49
CA PRO A 453 7.40 11.14 22.05
C PRO A 453 6.48 10.23 21.23
N CYS A 454 6.25 8.99 21.67
CA CYS A 454 5.34 8.08 20.96
C CYS A 454 3.89 8.57 21.01
N LEU A 455 3.43 9.03 22.18
CA LEU A 455 2.09 9.60 22.33
C LEU A 455 1.90 10.86 21.48
N TRP A 456 2.92 11.72 21.41
CA TRP A 456 2.90 12.92 20.57
C TRP A 456 2.78 12.57 19.08
N VAL A 457 3.55 11.59 18.62
CA VAL A 457 3.49 11.12 17.23
C VAL A 457 2.12 10.53 16.92
N SER A 458 1.59 9.65 17.78
CA SER A 458 0.26 9.08 17.58
C SER A 458 -0.83 10.16 17.60
N GLY A 459 -0.77 11.09 18.56
CA GLY A 459 -1.73 12.20 18.67
C GLY A 459 -1.73 13.09 17.42
N PHE A 460 -0.55 13.36 16.83
CA PHE A 460 -0.46 14.05 15.55
C PHE A 460 -1.23 13.31 14.45
N PHE A 461 -1.03 12.00 14.29
CA PHE A 461 -1.72 11.20 13.27
C PHE A 461 -3.23 11.12 13.53
N CYS A 462 -3.67 10.99 14.79
CA CYS A 462 -5.09 11.08 15.15
C CYS A 462 -5.71 12.40 14.66
N VAL A 463 -5.06 13.54 14.92
CA VAL A 463 -5.60 14.86 14.54
C VAL A 463 -5.66 15.01 13.02
N ILE A 464 -4.59 14.67 12.30
CA ILE A 464 -4.59 14.86 10.85
C ILE A 464 -5.55 13.89 10.15
N HIS A 465 -5.80 12.69 10.69
CA HIS A 465 -6.76 11.73 10.13
C HIS A 465 -8.19 12.29 10.01
N ILE A 466 -8.57 13.31 10.79
CA ILE A 466 -9.87 13.99 10.62
C ILE A 466 -10.01 14.57 9.21
N PHE A 467 -8.89 14.94 8.58
CA PHE A 467 -8.83 15.51 7.24
C PHE A 467 -8.48 14.49 6.16
N ASP A 468 -8.11 13.26 6.54
CA ASP A 468 -7.87 12.20 5.57
C ASP A 468 -9.22 11.66 5.11
N ALA A 469 -9.57 11.89 3.85
CA ALA A 469 -10.87 11.57 3.29
C ALA A 469 -10.78 10.36 2.36
N PRO A 470 -10.88 9.12 2.86
CA PRO A 470 -10.96 7.95 1.99
C PRO A 470 -12.38 7.66 1.50
N LEU A 471 -13.44 8.24 2.11
CA LEU A 471 -14.82 7.77 1.89
C LEU A 471 -15.85 8.82 1.47
N ASP A 472 -15.50 10.12 1.50
CA ASP A 472 -16.36 11.14 0.91
C ASP A 472 -15.53 12.23 0.22
N ARG A 473 -15.96 12.59 -1.00
CA ARG A 473 -15.60 13.87 -1.64
C ARG A 473 -16.70 14.91 -1.44
N GLU A 474 -17.61 14.64 -0.51
CA GLU A 474 -18.80 15.44 -0.26
C GLU A 474 -18.57 16.47 0.85
N HIS A 475 -17.83 16.13 1.90
CA HIS A 475 -17.59 17.04 3.01
C HIS A 475 -16.38 17.94 2.77
N SER A 476 -16.58 19.22 3.05
CA SER A 476 -15.57 20.25 2.86
C SER A 476 -14.47 20.22 3.93
N LEU A 477 -13.33 20.83 3.60
CA LEU A 477 -12.26 21.10 4.55
C LEU A 477 -12.78 21.87 5.78
N TRP A 478 -13.68 22.83 5.54
CA TRP A 478 -14.23 23.68 6.59
C TRP A 478 -15.09 22.89 7.58
N GLN A 479 -16.00 22.04 7.10
CA GLN A 479 -16.81 21.15 7.94
C GLN A 479 -15.96 20.25 8.86
N ARG A 480 -14.85 19.72 8.33
CA ARG A 480 -13.90 18.91 9.11
C ARG A 480 -13.10 19.77 10.11
N ALA A 481 -12.78 21.01 9.76
CA ALA A 481 -12.13 21.96 10.67
C ALA A 481 -13.07 22.39 11.81
N GLU A 482 -14.35 22.66 11.52
CA GLU A 482 -15.39 22.93 12.51
C GLU A 482 -15.53 21.77 13.51
N PHE A 483 -15.56 20.53 13.01
CA PHE A 483 -15.55 19.35 13.88
C PHE A 483 -14.32 19.31 14.78
N LEU A 484 -13.11 19.55 14.24
CA LEU A 484 -11.90 19.62 15.06
C LEU A 484 -11.98 20.75 16.11
N PHE A 485 -12.47 21.93 15.75
CA PHE A 485 -12.64 23.04 16.68
C PHE A 485 -13.64 22.70 17.79
N TYR A 486 -14.74 22.05 17.45
CA TYR A 486 -15.69 21.51 18.41
C TYR A 486 -15.02 20.55 19.41
N LEU A 487 -14.19 19.62 18.93
CA LEU A 487 -13.44 18.70 19.79
C LEU A 487 -12.45 19.41 20.72
N LEU A 488 -11.85 20.51 20.26
CA LEU A 488 -10.95 21.37 21.05
C LEU A 488 -11.69 22.30 22.01
N GLY A 489 -13.02 22.38 21.88
CA GLY A 489 -13.89 23.20 22.71
C GLY A 489 -14.00 24.65 22.30
N VAL A 490 -13.64 24.95 21.05
CA VAL A 490 -13.85 26.24 20.41
C VAL A 490 -15.24 26.23 19.77
N THR A 491 -16.08 27.22 20.10
CA THR A 491 -17.36 27.46 19.44
C THR A 491 -17.13 28.33 18.21
N THR A 492 -17.39 27.80 17.02
CA THR A 492 -17.33 28.50 15.73
C THR A 492 -18.65 29.12 15.37
#